data_AF-W8SXF6-F1
#
_entry.id   AF-W8SXF6-F1
#
_cell.length_a   1.000
_cell.length_b   1.000
_cell.length_c   1.000
_cell.angle_alpha   90.00
_cell.angle_beta   90.00
_cell.angle_gamma   90.00
#
_symmetry.space_group_name_H-M   'P 1'
#
loop_
_entity.id
_entity.type
_entity.pdbx_description
1 polymer ?
#
loop_
_entity_poly.entity_id
_entity_poly.type
_entity_poly.pdbx_seq_one_letter_code
_entity_poly.pdbx_strand_id
1 'polypeptide(L)'
;WIEDRMENLQATAFARDYHMDGEIAATQDGRITGLRCHVLADHGAFDACADPTKYPAGFFSICTGSYDIPVAHVTVDGVYTNKAPGGVAYRCSFRVTEASYFIERMIDVLARKLALDPAEIRRRNLIRKDQFPYQSALGWEYDSGDYLTALDKALNTVGYEALRDEQRRNREAFGRGETRKLMG
;
A
#
# COMPACT_ATOMS: atom_id res chain seq x y z
N TRP A 1 -34.80 3.25 -16.99
CA TRP A 1 -34.60 2.06 -16.15
C TRP A 1 -34.07 2.53 -14.81
N ILE A 2 -34.54 1.92 -13.71
CA ILE A 2 -34.14 2.22 -12.33
C ILE A 2 -33.86 0.87 -11.69
N GLU A 3 -32.65 0.65 -11.20
CA GLU A 3 -32.25 -0.59 -10.53
C GLU A 3 -32.52 -0.55 -9.02
N ASP A 4 -32.67 -1.72 -8.42
CA ASP A 4 -32.76 -1.90 -6.98
C ASP A 4 -31.38 -2.03 -6.33
N ARG A 5 -31.32 -1.93 -5.00
CA ARG A 5 -30.05 -2.04 -4.24
C ARG A 5 -29.34 -3.38 -4.46
N MET A 6 -30.09 -4.48 -4.54
CA MET A 6 -29.49 -5.81 -4.74
C MET A 6 -28.84 -5.91 -6.12
N GLU A 7 -29.51 -5.43 -7.16
CA GLU A 7 -28.97 -5.35 -8.52
C GLU A 7 -27.70 -4.48 -8.53
N ASN A 8 -27.75 -3.29 -7.92
CA ASN A 8 -26.60 -2.41 -7.82
C ASN A 8 -25.39 -3.13 -7.18
N LEU A 9 -25.55 -3.79 -6.04
CA LEU A 9 -24.42 -4.43 -5.34
C LEU A 9 -23.88 -5.69 -6.03
N GLN A 10 -24.74 -6.40 -6.77
CA GLN A 10 -24.39 -7.71 -7.33
C GLN A 10 -23.98 -7.65 -8.81
N ALA A 11 -24.39 -6.62 -9.55
CA ALA A 11 -24.24 -6.58 -11.00
C ALA A 11 -23.53 -5.32 -11.54
N THR A 12 -23.30 -4.29 -10.72
CA THR A 12 -22.50 -3.12 -11.11
C THR A 12 -21.01 -3.31 -10.78
N ALA A 13 -20.17 -2.34 -11.14
CA ALA A 13 -18.73 -2.42 -10.98
C ALA A 13 -18.29 -2.64 -9.52
N PHE A 14 -17.72 -3.82 -9.25
CA PHE A 14 -17.05 -4.08 -7.97
C PHE A 14 -15.72 -3.31 -7.86
N ALA A 15 -15.08 -3.35 -6.69
CA ALA A 15 -13.77 -2.74 -6.46
C ALA A 15 -12.77 -3.73 -5.85
N ARG A 16 -11.46 -3.53 -6.12
CA ARG A 16 -10.35 -4.34 -5.59
C ARG A 16 -10.20 -5.72 -6.25
N ASP A 17 -10.36 -6.79 -5.49
CA ASP A 17 -10.11 -8.20 -5.86
C ASP A 17 -8.72 -8.46 -6.47
N TYR A 18 -7.71 -7.83 -5.85
CA TYR A 18 -6.28 -8.06 -6.12
C TYR A 18 -5.69 -8.99 -5.06
N HIS A 19 -5.07 -10.07 -5.51
CA HIS A 19 -4.24 -10.95 -4.70
C HIS A 19 -2.79 -10.60 -4.99
N MET A 20 -2.09 -10.02 -4.01
CA MET A 20 -0.77 -9.42 -4.21
C MET A 20 0.29 -10.19 -3.45
N ASP A 21 1.23 -10.79 -4.18
CA ASP A 21 2.42 -11.43 -3.64
C ASP A 21 3.60 -10.46 -3.72
N GLY A 22 4.11 -10.07 -2.55
CA GLY A 22 5.06 -8.98 -2.38
C GLY A 22 6.42 -9.41 -1.85
N GLU A 23 7.46 -8.81 -2.42
CA GLU A 23 8.83 -8.95 -1.96
C GLU A 23 9.49 -7.58 -1.83
N ILE A 24 10.20 -7.38 -0.72
CA ILE A 24 10.96 -6.16 -0.44
C ILE A 24 12.39 -6.55 -0.05
N ALA A 25 13.36 -5.95 -0.73
CA ALA A 25 14.78 -6.12 -0.45
C ALA A 25 15.29 -4.91 0.32
N ALA A 26 16.09 -5.15 1.36
CA ALA A 26 16.68 -4.09 2.16
C ALA A 26 17.99 -4.55 2.81
N THR A 27 18.81 -3.58 3.19
CA THR A 27 19.98 -3.78 4.06
C THR A 27 19.55 -4.01 5.52
N GLN A 28 20.47 -4.45 6.38
CA GLN A 28 20.18 -4.69 7.80
C GLN A 28 19.81 -3.41 8.56
N ASP A 29 20.34 -2.26 8.14
CA ASP A 29 19.98 -0.94 8.65
C ASP A 29 18.69 -0.38 8.01
N GLY A 30 17.97 -1.18 7.22
CA GLY A 30 16.63 -0.85 6.74
C GLY A 30 16.57 0.09 5.54
N ARG A 31 17.68 0.27 4.80
CA ARG A 31 17.64 0.94 3.48
C ARG A 31 17.06 -0.03 2.45
N ILE A 32 15.95 0.34 1.83
CA ILE A 32 15.28 -0.45 0.80
C ILE A 32 16.10 -0.39 -0.49
N THR A 33 16.37 -1.55 -1.08
CA THR A 33 17.19 -1.71 -2.28
C THR A 33 16.41 -2.24 -3.48
N GLY A 34 15.21 -2.78 -3.26
CA GLY A 34 14.35 -3.23 -4.35
C GLY A 34 12.95 -3.64 -3.92
N LEU A 35 12.04 -3.66 -4.88
CA LEU A 35 10.64 -4.05 -4.69
C LEU A 35 10.16 -4.93 -5.84
N ARG A 36 9.48 -6.04 -5.53
CA ARG A 36 8.85 -6.88 -6.54
C ARG A 36 7.43 -7.24 -6.13
N CYS A 37 6.51 -7.21 -7.08
CA CYS A 37 5.13 -7.64 -6.86
C CYS A 37 4.62 -8.47 -8.03
N HIS A 38 3.98 -9.60 -7.73
CA HIS A 38 3.07 -10.27 -8.63
C HIS A 38 1.64 -10.07 -8.14
N VAL A 39 0.73 -9.80 -9.06
CA VAL A 39 -0.69 -9.61 -8.77
C VAL A 39 -1.51 -10.57 -9.62
N LEU A 40 -2.38 -11.33 -8.97
CA LEU A 40 -3.50 -11.99 -9.62
C LEU A 40 -4.75 -11.13 -9.44
N ALA A 41 -5.29 -10.61 -10.54
CA ALA A 41 -6.43 -9.72 -10.56
C ALA A 41 -7.67 -10.45 -11.07
N ASP A 42 -8.68 -10.62 -10.23
CA ASP A 42 -9.97 -11.17 -10.65
C ASP A 42 -10.81 -10.05 -11.26
N HIS A 43 -11.20 -10.17 -12.53
CA HIS A 43 -11.97 -9.15 -13.27
C HIS A 43 -13.46 -9.54 -13.43
N GLY A 44 -13.89 -10.67 -12.85
CA GLY A 44 -15.22 -11.23 -13.08
C GLY A 44 -15.38 -11.81 -14.49
N ALA A 45 -16.61 -11.91 -14.98
CA ALA A 45 -16.90 -12.64 -16.22
C ALA A 45 -16.49 -11.89 -17.49
N PHE A 46 -16.40 -10.56 -17.42
CA PHE A 46 -16.02 -9.68 -18.53
C PHE A 46 -15.09 -8.61 -18.03
N ASP A 47 -14.10 -8.23 -18.83
CA ASP A 47 -13.21 -7.14 -18.46
C ASP A 47 -13.90 -5.80 -18.77
N ALA A 48 -14.59 -5.27 -17.74
CA ALA A 48 -15.17 -3.93 -17.75
C ALA A 48 -14.43 -3.01 -16.76
N CYS A 49 -13.15 -3.27 -16.50
CA CYS A 49 -12.34 -2.42 -15.65
C CYS A 49 -12.20 -1.03 -16.29
N ALA A 50 -12.62 0.01 -15.56
CA ALA A 50 -12.61 1.37 -16.07
C ALA A 50 -11.21 1.99 -15.99
N ASP A 51 -10.34 1.71 -16.96
CA ASP A 51 -8.97 2.22 -17.00
C ASP A 51 -8.67 3.04 -18.27
N PRO A 52 -7.67 3.96 -18.23
CA PRO A 52 -7.11 4.49 -19.46
C PRO A 52 -6.61 3.35 -20.35
N THR A 53 -6.89 3.41 -21.66
CA THR A 53 -6.73 2.29 -22.61
C THR A 53 -5.36 1.58 -22.59
N LYS A 54 -4.29 2.27 -22.20
CA LYS A 54 -2.92 1.73 -22.18
C LYS A 54 -2.49 1.16 -20.82
N TYR A 55 -3.38 1.19 -19.82
CA TYR A 55 -3.09 0.86 -18.44
C TYR A 55 -4.07 -0.20 -17.92
N PRO A 56 -3.97 -1.46 -18.37
CA PRO A 56 -4.91 -2.53 -18.00
C PRO A 56 -4.89 -2.90 -16.49
N ALA A 57 -3.89 -2.43 -15.75
CA ALA A 57 -3.81 -2.53 -14.29
C ALA A 57 -3.83 -1.15 -13.62
N GLY A 58 -4.46 -0.17 -14.27
CA GLY A 58 -4.45 1.22 -13.86
C GLY A 58 -3.04 1.76 -13.59
N PHE A 59 -2.91 2.52 -12.53
CA PHE A 59 -1.66 3.09 -12.04
C PHE A 59 -1.07 2.26 -10.91
N PHE A 60 -1.29 0.94 -10.88
CA PHE A 60 -0.69 0.06 -9.87
C PHE A 60 0.84 0.17 -9.83
N SER A 61 1.49 0.54 -10.94
CA SER A 61 2.92 0.84 -11.02
C SER A 61 3.38 2.02 -10.13
N ILE A 62 2.49 2.74 -9.44
CA ILE A 62 2.87 3.68 -8.38
C ILE A 62 3.22 2.98 -7.06
N CYS A 63 3.20 1.65 -7.00
CA CYS A 63 3.38 0.85 -5.77
C CYS A 63 4.78 0.93 -5.14
N THR A 64 5.74 1.67 -5.69
CA THR A 64 6.94 2.07 -4.94
C THR A 64 6.64 3.11 -3.86
N GLY A 65 5.46 3.74 -3.93
CA GLY A 65 4.94 4.66 -2.92
C GLY A 65 5.81 5.89 -2.75
N SER A 66 5.92 6.34 -1.50
CA SER A 66 6.67 7.55 -1.10
C SER A 66 8.16 7.31 -0.90
N TYR A 67 8.68 6.15 -1.29
CA TYR A 67 10.01 5.68 -0.92
C TYR A 67 10.99 5.76 -2.10
N ASP A 68 12.22 6.18 -1.82
CA ASP A 68 13.34 6.22 -2.74
C ASP A 68 13.89 4.80 -2.95
N ILE A 69 13.20 4.02 -3.79
CA ILE A 69 13.55 2.65 -4.14
C ILE A 69 14.21 2.65 -5.52
N PRO A 70 15.47 2.19 -5.65
CA PRO A 70 16.24 2.35 -6.88
C PRO A 70 15.79 1.44 -8.03
N VAL A 71 15.20 0.28 -7.73
CA VAL A 71 14.72 -0.66 -8.74
C VAL A 71 13.46 -1.37 -8.27
N ALA A 72 12.51 -1.56 -9.17
CA ALA A 72 11.29 -2.29 -8.88
C ALA A 72 10.76 -3.01 -10.12
N HIS A 73 9.95 -4.05 -9.90
CA HIS A 73 9.27 -4.77 -10.96
C HIS A 73 7.88 -5.21 -10.53
N VAL A 74 6.89 -5.08 -11.41
CA VAL A 74 5.53 -5.53 -11.17
C VAL A 74 5.01 -6.36 -12.34
N THR A 75 4.22 -7.38 -12.04
CA THR A 75 3.46 -8.16 -13.01
C THR A 75 2.04 -8.29 -12.52
N VAL A 76 1.07 -8.16 -13.43
CA VAL A 76 -0.36 -8.28 -13.12
C VAL A 76 -0.99 -9.20 -14.14
N ASP A 77 -1.54 -10.31 -13.68
CA ASP A 77 -2.31 -11.26 -14.48
C ASP A 77 -3.80 -11.06 -14.21
N GLY A 78 -4.54 -10.62 -15.23
CA GLY A 78 -6.00 -10.53 -15.19
C GLY A 78 -6.64 -11.87 -15.51
N VAL A 79 -7.60 -12.31 -14.71
CA VAL A 79 -8.33 -13.57 -14.92
C VAL A 79 -9.84 -13.36 -14.95
N TYR A 80 -10.52 -14.21 -15.73
CA TYR A 80 -11.97 -14.28 -15.76
C TYR A 80 -12.52 -15.28 -14.74
N THR A 81 -13.62 -14.92 -14.09
CA THR A 81 -14.34 -15.78 -13.14
C THR A 81 -15.86 -15.59 -13.26
N ASN A 82 -16.65 -16.45 -12.61
CA ASN A 82 -18.12 -16.33 -12.60
C ASN A 82 -18.62 -15.26 -11.60
N LYS A 83 -18.10 -14.04 -11.69
CA LYS A 83 -18.50 -12.87 -10.88
C LYS A 83 -18.94 -11.70 -11.78
N ALA A 84 -19.59 -10.69 -11.20
CA ALA A 84 -19.88 -9.45 -11.92
C ALA A 84 -18.58 -8.73 -12.33
N PRO A 85 -18.59 -7.99 -13.45
CA PRO A 85 -17.39 -7.30 -13.93
C PRO A 85 -17.12 -6.01 -13.14
N GLY A 86 -15.90 -5.48 -13.20
CA GLY A 86 -15.52 -4.26 -12.50
C GLY A 86 -14.04 -4.20 -12.16
N GLY A 87 -13.71 -3.70 -10.97
CA GLY A 87 -12.37 -3.63 -10.42
C GLY A 87 -11.93 -2.20 -10.07
N VAL A 88 -11.95 -1.30 -11.05
CA VAL A 88 -11.72 0.13 -10.84
C VAL A 88 -13.03 0.81 -10.45
N ALA A 89 -13.23 0.95 -9.16
CA ALA A 89 -14.30 1.74 -8.55
C ALA A 89 -13.89 2.20 -7.14
N TYR A 90 -14.79 2.94 -6.48
CA TYR A 90 -14.70 3.18 -5.04
C TYR A 90 -13.39 3.86 -4.58
N ARG A 91 -13.15 5.06 -5.12
CA ARG A 91 -12.01 5.95 -4.77
C ARG A 91 -10.62 5.32 -4.98
N CYS A 92 -10.51 4.38 -5.93
CA CYS A 92 -9.24 3.67 -6.16
C CYS A 92 -8.21 4.45 -6.97
N SER A 93 -8.61 5.53 -7.65
CA SER A 93 -7.74 6.31 -8.54
C SER A 93 -6.99 5.43 -9.54
N PHE A 94 -7.66 4.43 -10.14
CA PHE A 94 -7.06 3.43 -11.04
C PHE A 94 -6.02 2.56 -10.31
N ARG A 95 -6.47 1.69 -9.39
CA ARG A 95 -5.65 0.72 -8.64
C ARG A 95 -4.60 1.28 -7.66
N VAL A 96 -4.60 2.60 -7.41
CA VAL A 96 -3.71 3.24 -6.43
C VAL A 96 -4.04 2.82 -4.99
N THR A 97 -5.28 2.44 -4.71
CA THR A 97 -5.65 1.90 -3.40
C THR A 97 -4.93 0.60 -3.10
N GLU A 98 -4.82 -0.29 -4.07
CA GLU A 98 -4.12 -1.57 -3.98
C GLU A 98 -2.60 -1.33 -3.91
N ALA A 99 -2.07 -0.41 -4.73
CA ALA A 99 -0.65 -0.04 -4.70
C ALA A 99 -0.22 0.57 -3.35
N SER A 100 -1.00 1.51 -2.81
CA SER A 100 -0.76 2.12 -1.50
C SER A 100 -0.87 1.09 -0.37
N TYR A 101 -1.87 0.21 -0.44
CA TYR A 101 -2.01 -0.88 0.53
C TYR A 101 -0.79 -1.79 0.50
N PHE A 102 -0.39 -2.24 -0.69
CA PHE A 102 0.76 -3.12 -0.89
C PHE A 102 2.02 -2.55 -0.24
N ILE A 103 2.44 -1.35 -0.62
CA ILE A 103 3.71 -0.81 -0.17
C ILE A 103 3.72 -0.55 1.34
N GLU A 104 2.66 0.03 1.89
CA GLU A 104 2.60 0.31 3.33
C GLU A 104 2.59 -0.98 4.16
N ARG A 105 1.98 -2.06 3.64
CA ARG A 105 2.07 -3.38 4.25
C ARG A 105 3.47 -3.96 4.17
N MET A 106 4.16 -3.83 3.04
CA MET A 106 5.55 -4.29 2.88
C MET A 106 6.51 -3.57 3.82
N ILE A 107 6.34 -2.26 4.02
CA ILE A 107 7.12 -1.48 4.99
C ILE A 107 6.93 -2.00 6.42
N ASP A 108 5.69 -2.26 6.83
CA ASP A 108 5.42 -2.80 8.17
C ASP A 108 5.95 -4.23 8.33
N VAL A 109 5.90 -5.06 7.29
CA VAL A 109 6.50 -6.40 7.29
C VAL A 109 8.03 -6.31 7.43
N LEU A 110 8.66 -5.40 6.68
CA LEU A 110 10.10 -5.16 6.77
C LEU A 110 10.51 -4.67 8.15
N ALA A 111 9.78 -3.70 8.71
CA ALA A 111 10.04 -3.16 10.04
C ALA A 111 9.99 -4.24 11.13
N ARG A 112 8.97 -5.12 11.07
CA ARG A 112 8.89 -6.29 11.96
C ARG A 112 10.07 -7.24 11.77
N LYS A 113 10.45 -7.54 10.53
CA LYS A 113 11.55 -8.46 10.22
C LYS A 113 12.91 -7.95 10.71
N LEU A 114 13.14 -6.65 10.64
CA LEU A 114 14.38 -6.00 11.09
C LEU A 114 14.33 -5.56 12.56
N ALA A 115 13.21 -5.77 13.25
CA ALA A 115 12.96 -5.24 14.60
C ALA A 115 13.21 -3.72 14.73
N LEU A 116 12.87 -2.98 13.68
CA LEU A 116 12.96 -1.52 13.62
C LEU A 116 11.58 -0.88 13.81
N ASP A 117 11.56 0.36 14.29
CA ASP A 117 10.32 1.12 14.33
C ASP A 117 9.81 1.40 12.89
N PRO A 118 8.52 1.14 12.59
CA PRO A 118 7.93 1.41 11.29
C PRO A 118 7.99 2.88 10.82
N ALA A 119 7.92 3.88 11.70
CA ALA A 119 8.10 5.27 11.31
C ALA A 119 9.56 5.57 10.98
N GLU A 120 10.51 4.94 11.67
CA GLU A 120 11.93 5.06 11.37
C GLU A 120 12.31 4.42 10.02
N ILE A 121 11.78 3.23 9.69
CA ILE A 121 11.96 2.65 8.35
C ILE A 121 11.44 3.61 7.27
N ARG A 122 10.27 4.23 7.49
CA ARG A 122 9.73 5.22 6.56
C ARG A 122 10.69 6.39 6.44
N ARG A 123 11.09 7.00 7.56
CA ARG A 123 12.01 8.15 7.61
C ARG A 123 13.30 7.93 6.82
N ARG A 124 13.90 6.74 6.93
CA ARG A 124 15.14 6.35 6.22
C ARG A 124 14.98 6.27 4.70
N ASN A 125 13.77 6.01 4.21
CA ASN A 125 13.53 5.69 2.82
C ASN A 125 12.63 6.68 2.10
N LEU A 126 12.03 7.66 2.79
CA LEU A 126 11.19 8.66 2.13
C LEU A 126 11.99 9.44 1.08
N ILE A 127 11.36 9.69 -0.06
CA ILE A 127 11.87 10.62 -1.08
C ILE A 127 12.00 12.00 -0.42
N ARG A 128 13.18 12.61 -0.54
CA ARG A 128 13.45 13.92 0.05
C ARG A 128 12.86 15.03 -0.80
N LYS A 129 12.52 16.14 -0.15
CA LYS A 129 11.94 17.33 -0.79
C LYS A 129 12.78 17.87 -1.96
N ASP A 130 14.11 17.80 -1.85
CA ASP A 130 15.05 18.26 -2.86
C ASP A 130 15.22 17.29 -4.04
N GLN A 131 14.61 16.10 -3.99
CA GLN A 131 14.62 15.13 -5.09
C GLN A 131 13.47 15.31 -6.08
N PHE A 132 12.52 16.21 -5.81
CA PHE A 132 11.40 16.47 -6.72
C PHE A 132 11.78 17.48 -7.82
N PRO A 133 11.31 17.28 -9.08
CA PRO A 133 10.49 16.17 -9.55
C PRO A 133 11.24 14.83 -9.53
N TYR A 134 10.59 13.79 -9.01
CA TYR A 134 11.24 12.51 -8.71
C TYR A 134 10.79 11.42 -9.68
N GLN A 135 11.73 10.85 -10.43
CA GLN A 135 11.47 9.72 -11.32
C GLN A 135 11.48 8.41 -10.52
N SER A 136 10.31 7.78 -10.36
CA SER A 136 10.18 6.49 -9.68
C SER A 136 10.70 5.34 -10.53
N ALA A 137 11.09 4.24 -9.86
CA ALA A 137 11.64 3.05 -10.51
C ALA A 137 10.67 2.36 -11.49
N LEU A 138 9.37 2.68 -11.43
CA LEU A 138 8.34 2.12 -12.31
C LEU A 138 7.78 3.15 -13.30
N GLY A 139 8.45 4.30 -13.47
CA GLY A 139 8.24 5.19 -14.60
C GLY A 139 7.41 6.44 -14.33
N TRP A 140 6.91 6.67 -13.11
CA TRP A 140 6.17 7.88 -12.77
C TRP A 140 7.11 9.00 -12.34
N GLU A 141 6.93 10.20 -12.90
CA GLU A 141 7.53 11.43 -12.37
C GLU A 141 6.58 12.03 -11.33
N TYR A 142 7.03 12.11 -10.09
CA TYR A 142 6.27 12.77 -9.02
C TYR A 142 6.59 14.25 -9.04
N ASP A 143 5.55 15.08 -8.98
CA ASP A 143 5.64 16.53 -9.16
C ASP A 143 6.32 17.23 -7.97
N SER A 144 5.88 16.96 -6.74
CA SER A 144 6.41 17.59 -5.53
C SER A 144 6.06 16.80 -4.26
N GLY A 145 6.83 17.01 -3.19
CA GLY A 145 6.55 16.38 -1.90
C GLY A 145 7.43 16.89 -0.76
N ASP A 146 6.87 16.95 0.45
CA ASP A 146 7.61 17.21 1.70
C ASP A 146 7.19 16.20 2.78
N TYR A 147 7.52 14.94 2.52
CA TYR A 147 7.01 13.80 3.29
C TYR A 147 7.55 13.75 4.71
N LEU A 148 8.82 14.13 4.92
CA LEU A 148 9.42 14.19 6.25
C LEU A 148 8.70 15.19 7.15
N THR A 149 8.40 16.39 6.64
CA THR A 149 7.64 17.39 7.40
C THR A 149 6.23 16.90 7.74
N ALA A 150 5.55 16.26 6.79
CA ALA A 150 4.22 15.70 7.02
C ALA A 150 4.24 14.55 8.05
N LEU A 151 5.23 13.65 7.95
CA LEU A 151 5.43 12.56 8.89
C LEU A 151 5.68 13.10 10.30
N ASP A 152 6.61 14.04 10.47
CA ASP A 152 6.92 14.65 11.76
C ASP A 152 5.70 15.32 12.38
N LYS A 153 4.93 16.06 11.57
CA LYS A 153 3.69 16.68 12.05
C LYS A 153 2.68 15.63 12.52
N ALA A 154 2.51 14.54 11.78
CA ALA A 154 1.59 13.47 12.15
C ALA A 154 2.02 12.78 13.45
N LEU A 155 3.30 12.39 13.55
CA LEU A 155 3.86 11.72 14.74
C LEU A 155 3.75 12.59 16.00
N ASN A 156 4.05 13.89 15.87
CA ASN A 156 3.91 14.84 16.97
C ASN A 156 2.45 15.04 17.38
N THR A 157 1.53 15.14 16.42
CA THR A 157 0.10 15.38 16.68
C THR A 157 -0.52 14.24 17.48
N VAL A 158 -0.13 12.99 17.20
CA VAL A 158 -0.65 11.81 17.90
C VAL A 158 0.16 11.44 19.15
N GLY A 159 1.27 12.12 19.43
CA GLY A 159 2.17 11.76 20.52
C GLY A 159 2.78 10.37 20.34
N TYR A 160 3.36 10.10 19.15
CA TYR A 160 3.76 8.76 18.72
C TYR A 160 4.65 7.99 19.71
N GLU A 161 5.65 8.65 20.31
CA GLU A 161 6.52 8.02 21.31
C GLU A 161 5.72 7.53 22.53
N ALA A 162 4.75 8.32 23.01
CA ALA A 162 3.89 7.92 24.11
C ALA A 162 2.99 6.73 23.72
N LEU A 163 2.50 6.69 22.47
CA LEU A 163 1.74 5.55 21.95
C LEU A 163 2.60 4.29 21.83
N ARG A 164 3.88 4.41 21.46
CA ARG A 164 4.84 3.29 21.41
C ARG A 164 5.16 2.76 22.80
N ASP A 165 5.32 3.65 23.77
CA ASP A 165 5.50 3.28 25.18
C ASP A 165 4.26 2.61 25.77
N GLU A 166 3.06 3.11 25.45
CA GLU A 166 1.80 2.45 25.80
C GLU A 166 1.72 1.05 25.17
N GLN A 167 2.02 0.93 23.87
CA GLN A 167 2.00 -0.34 23.16
C GLN A 167 2.96 -1.36 23.79
N ARG A 168 4.19 -0.94 24.13
CA ARG A 168 5.19 -1.81 24.78
C ARG A 168 4.70 -2.29 26.14
N ARG A 169 4.21 -1.39 27.01
CA ARG A 169 3.65 -1.76 28.31
C ARG A 169 2.49 -2.74 28.19
N ASN A 170 1.58 -2.51 27.25
CA ASN A 170 0.45 -3.40 26.99
C ASN A 170 0.91 -4.78 26.47
N ARG A 171 1.98 -4.82 25.67
CA ARG A 171 2.61 -6.07 25.20
C ARG A 171 3.19 -6.90 26.32
N GLU A 172 3.96 -6.27 27.19
CA GLU A 172 4.55 -6.94 28.34
C GLU A 172 3.47 -7.42 29.33
N ALA A 173 2.47 -6.58 29.62
CA ALA A 173 1.35 -6.95 30.48
C ALA A 173 0.53 -8.11 29.91
N PHE A 174 0.29 -8.14 28.59
CA PHE A 174 -0.37 -9.27 27.93
C PHE A 174 0.48 -10.55 28.04
N GLY A 175 1.79 -10.45 27.83
CA GLY A 175 2.74 -11.55 28.01
C GLY A 175 2.76 -12.11 29.43
N ARG A 176 2.56 -11.25 30.44
CA ARG A 176 2.41 -11.65 31.86
C ARG A 176 1.00 -12.12 32.25
N GLY A 177 0.02 -12.02 31.34
CA GLY A 177 -1.37 -12.39 31.61
C GLY A 177 -2.20 -11.36 32.39
N GLU A 178 -1.67 -10.15 32.59
CA GLU A 178 -2.33 -9.06 33.34
C GLU A 178 -3.45 -8.38 32.54
N THR A 179 -3.50 -8.56 31.21
CA THR A 179 -4.52 -7.97 30.34
C THR A 179 -4.89 -8.86 29.17
N ARG A 180 -6.13 -8.70 28.68
CA ARG A 180 -6.66 -9.32 27.44
C ARG A 180 -7.09 -8.29 26.40
N LYS A 181 -6.77 -7.00 26.62
CA LYS A 181 -7.07 -5.94 25.66
C LYS A 181 -6.29 -6.22 24.37
N LEU A 182 -7.00 -6.41 23.25
CA LEU A 182 -6.39 -6.63 21.94
C LEU A 182 -5.50 -5.43 21.60
N MET A 183 -4.27 -5.71 21.18
CA MET A 183 -3.27 -4.69 20.84
C MET A 183 -3.62 -4.02 19.51
N GLY A 184 -3.41 -2.71 19.43
CA GLY A 184 -3.17 -2.02 18.16
C GLY A 184 -1.77 -2.31 17.61
#